data_AF-A0A652KNV8-F1
#
_entry.id   AF-A0A652KNV8-F1
#
_cell.length_a   1.000
_cell.length_b   1.000
_cell.length_c   1.000
_cell.angle_alpha   90.00
_cell.angle_beta   90.00
_cell.angle_gamma   90.00
#
_symmetry.space_group_name_H-M   'P 1'
#
loop_
_entity.id
_entity.type
_entity.pdbx_description
1 polymer ?
#
loop_
_entity_poly.entity_id
_entity_poly.type
_entity_poly.pdbx_seq_one_letter_code
_entity_poly.pdbx_strand_id
1 'polypeptide(L)'
;MQPREFIDVARKVLNAESVVRERAADEVTDHLSAYLPAQASSLATLLAAAAALEKENSALEAELHAILELMSTGHVSVDHVAQLREIRIGELTSELREYINDLLES
;
A
#
# COMPACT_ATOMS: atom_id res chain seq x y z
N MET A 1 -9.17 -13.20 7.25
CA MET A 1 -9.39 -13.50 5.83
C MET A 1 -8.87 -14.89 5.57
N GLN A 2 -9.57 -15.70 4.77
CA GLN A 2 -9.10 -17.06 4.45
C GLN A 2 -7.82 -17.01 3.60
N PRO A 3 -6.94 -18.03 3.67
CA PRO A 3 -5.68 -18.01 2.94
C PRO A 3 -5.83 -17.79 1.42
N ARG A 4 -6.88 -18.37 0.82
CA ARG A 4 -7.14 -18.21 -0.62
C ARG A 4 -7.48 -16.77 -1.00
N GLU A 5 -8.39 -16.16 -0.25
CA GLU A 5 -8.81 -14.76 -0.45
C GLU A 5 -7.62 -13.81 -0.29
N PHE A 6 -6.80 -14.03 0.74
CA PHE A 6 -5.60 -13.23 0.98
C PHE A 6 -4.60 -13.30 -0.19
N ILE A 7 -4.37 -14.51 -0.72
CA ILE A 7 -3.48 -14.69 -1.88
C ILE A 7 -4.06 -14.02 -3.14
N ASP A 8 -5.38 -14.04 -3.30
CA ASP A 8 -6.03 -13.38 -4.44
C ASP A 8 -5.89 -11.84 -4.34
N VAL A 9 -6.04 -11.25 -3.15
CA VAL A 9 -5.76 -9.82 -2.90
C VAL A 9 -4.29 -9.50 -3.20
N ALA A 10 -3.35 -10.28 -2.65
CA ALA A 10 -1.92 -10.07 -2.87
C ALA A 10 -1.53 -10.11 -4.36
N ARG A 11 -2.17 -10.98 -5.16
CA ARG A 11 -1.98 -11.03 -6.62
C ARG A 11 -2.52 -9.79 -7.33
N LYS A 12 -3.63 -9.23 -6.87
CA LYS A 12 -4.20 -8.01 -7.44
C LYS A 12 -3.32 -6.79 -7.13
N VAL A 13 -2.79 -6.70 -5.91
CA VAL A 13 -1.82 -5.66 -5.51
C VAL A 13 -0.58 -5.66 -6.40
N LEU A 14 -0.12 -6.83 -6.83
CA LEU A 14 1.05 -6.98 -7.70
C LEU A 14 0.69 -7.11 -9.19
N ASN A 15 -0.55 -6.77 -9.58
CA ASN A 15 -0.99 -6.92 -10.96
C ASN A 15 -0.20 -5.98 -11.89
N ALA A 16 -0.04 -6.36 -13.16
CA ALA A 16 0.63 -5.52 -14.14
C ALA A 16 -0.15 -4.24 -14.49
N GLU A 17 -1.48 -4.29 -14.43
CA GLU A 17 -2.37 -3.18 -14.75
C GLU A 17 -2.61 -2.29 -13.53
N SER A 18 -2.32 -0.99 -13.65
CA SER A 18 -2.50 0.01 -12.58
C SER A 18 -3.94 0.07 -12.07
N VAL A 19 -4.93 -0.01 -12.96
CA VAL A 19 -6.36 -0.01 -12.59
C VAL A 19 -6.72 -1.21 -11.70
N VAL A 20 -6.03 -2.33 -11.86
CA VAL A 20 -6.24 -3.50 -10.98
C VAL A 20 -5.59 -3.27 -9.63
N ARG A 21 -4.41 -2.65 -9.59
CA ARG A 21 -3.71 -2.29 -8.34
C ARG A 21 -4.49 -1.26 -7.53
N GLU A 22 -5.00 -0.21 -8.17
CA GLU A 22 -5.87 0.81 -7.56
C GLU A 22 -7.05 0.15 -6.84
N ARG A 23 -7.82 -0.69 -7.55
CA ARG A 23 -8.95 -1.42 -6.95
C ARG A 23 -8.52 -2.40 -5.86
N ALA A 24 -7.32 -2.97 -5.97
CA ALA A 24 -6.80 -3.86 -4.95
C ALA A 24 -6.46 -3.10 -3.67
N ALA A 25 -5.93 -1.88 -3.78
CA ALA A 25 -5.66 -1.02 -2.64
C ALA A 25 -6.98 -0.63 -1.92
N ASP A 26 -8.04 -0.33 -2.67
CA ASP A 26 -9.39 -0.13 -2.11
C ASP A 26 -9.91 -1.41 -1.42
N GLU A 27 -9.75 -2.58 -2.05
CA GLU A 27 -10.16 -3.87 -1.45
C GLU A 27 -9.37 -4.18 -0.16
N VAL A 28 -8.14 -3.69 -0.05
CA VAL A 28 -7.35 -3.79 1.19
C VAL A 28 -8.00 -2.96 2.30
N THR A 29 -8.39 -1.70 2.04
CA THR A 29 -9.00 -0.84 3.06
C THR A 29 -10.40 -1.33 3.48
N ASP A 30 -11.17 -1.90 2.55
CA ASP A 30 -12.49 -2.51 2.84
C ASP A 30 -12.43 -3.71 3.80
N HIS A 31 -11.26 -4.33 3.94
CA HIS A 31 -11.07 -5.58 4.69
C HIS A 31 -10.09 -5.49 5.86
N LEU A 32 -9.73 -4.28 6.31
CA LEU A 32 -8.74 -4.05 7.37
C LEU A 32 -8.93 -4.94 8.61
N SER A 33 -10.16 -5.00 9.12
CA SER A 33 -10.49 -5.79 10.33
C SER A 33 -10.46 -7.31 10.11
N ALA A 34 -10.41 -7.76 8.85
CA ALA A 34 -10.36 -9.18 8.52
C ALA A 34 -8.92 -9.72 8.49
N TYR A 35 -7.89 -8.87 8.41
CA TYR A 35 -6.51 -9.33 8.31
C TYR A 35 -5.94 -9.75 9.67
N LEU A 36 -5.16 -10.82 9.65
CA LEU A 36 -4.24 -11.12 10.75
C LEU A 36 -3.08 -10.11 10.75
N PRO A 37 -2.40 -9.88 11.88
CA PRO A 37 -1.26 -8.96 11.94
C PRO A 37 -0.17 -9.25 10.90
N ALA A 38 0.14 -10.53 10.68
CA ALA A 38 1.11 -10.96 9.67
C ALA A 38 0.63 -10.73 8.22
N GLN A 39 -0.68 -10.78 7.98
CA GLN A 39 -1.27 -10.48 6.67
C GLN A 39 -1.23 -8.98 6.39
N ALA A 40 -1.56 -8.15 7.38
CA ALA A 40 -1.51 -6.69 7.28
C ALA A 40 -0.09 -6.18 6.96
N SER A 41 0.91 -6.62 7.73
CA SER A 41 2.34 -6.29 7.48
C SER A 41 2.84 -6.78 6.12
N SER A 42 2.43 -7.97 5.69
CA SER A 42 2.77 -8.48 4.35
C SER A 42 2.16 -7.63 3.24
N LEU A 43 0.89 -7.25 3.35
CA LEU A 43 0.22 -6.39 2.37
C LEU A 43 0.87 -5.00 2.30
N ALA A 44 1.20 -4.40 3.44
CA ALA A 44 1.91 -3.13 3.47
C ALA A 44 3.26 -3.20 2.75
N THR A 45 4.00 -4.31 2.93
CA THR A 45 5.28 -4.52 2.22
C THR A 45 5.09 -4.64 0.71
N LEU A 46 4.05 -5.35 0.27
CA LEU A 46 3.74 -5.50 -1.15
C LEU A 46 3.25 -4.19 -1.79
N LEU A 47 2.38 -3.46 -1.08
CA LEU A 47 1.90 -2.14 -1.51
C LEU A 47 3.05 -1.14 -1.60
N ALA A 48 3.96 -1.10 -0.62
CA ALA A 48 5.11 -0.20 -0.66
C ALA A 48 6.04 -0.50 -1.85
N ALA A 49 6.21 -1.78 -2.19
CA ALA A 49 6.97 -2.18 -3.37
C ALA A 49 6.25 -1.82 -4.69
N ALA A 50 4.92 -1.93 -4.73
CA ALA A 50 4.12 -1.51 -5.89
C ALA A 50 4.19 0.02 -6.07
N ALA A 51 3.96 0.78 -5.00
CA ALA A 51 4.02 2.24 -4.98
C ALA A 51 5.39 2.79 -5.41
N ALA A 52 6.48 2.11 -5.02
CA ALA A 52 7.83 2.46 -5.46
C ALA A 52 8.03 2.42 -6.98
N LEU A 53 7.22 1.61 -7.68
CA LEU A 53 7.30 1.41 -9.13
C LEU A 53 6.12 2.04 -9.89
N GLU A 54 5.13 2.58 -9.18
CA GLU A 54 3.90 3.08 -9.75
C GLU A 54 4.15 4.37 -10.53
N LYS A 55 3.46 4.47 -11.68
CA LYS A 55 3.53 5.61 -12.61
C LYS A 55 2.20 6.31 -12.75
N GLU A 56 1.11 5.61 -12.45
CA GLU A 56 -0.23 6.18 -12.48
C GLU A 56 -0.57 6.79 -11.13
N ASN A 57 -0.80 8.11 -11.11
CA ASN A 57 -1.03 8.85 -9.87
C ASN A 57 -2.25 8.35 -9.08
N SER A 58 -3.32 7.91 -9.75
CA SER A 58 -4.51 7.39 -9.06
C SER A 58 -4.22 6.09 -8.31
N ALA A 59 -3.49 5.18 -8.94
CA ALA A 59 -3.06 3.94 -8.32
C ALA A 59 -2.07 4.20 -7.18
N LEU A 60 -1.11 5.12 -7.37
CA LEU A 60 -0.15 5.50 -6.33
C LEU A 60 -0.87 6.10 -5.11
N GLU A 61 -1.82 7.01 -5.32
CA GLU A 61 -2.62 7.59 -4.25
C GLU A 61 -3.38 6.51 -3.46
N ALA A 62 -4.06 5.60 -4.16
CA ALA A 62 -4.78 4.49 -3.54
C ALA A 62 -3.86 3.55 -2.76
N GLU A 63 -2.70 3.20 -3.32
CA GLU A 63 -1.69 2.36 -2.66
C GLU A 63 -1.16 3.00 -1.38
N LEU A 64 -0.81 4.29 -1.43
CA LEU A 64 -0.34 5.04 -0.26
C LEU A 64 -1.44 5.15 0.81
N HIS A 65 -2.69 5.40 0.39
CA HIS A 65 -3.83 5.42 1.31
C HIS A 65 -4.02 4.07 2.00
N ALA A 66 -3.97 2.96 1.26
CA ALA A 66 -4.07 1.62 1.84
C ALA A 66 -2.95 1.32 2.84
N ILE A 67 -1.72 1.80 2.58
CA ILE A 67 -0.60 1.66 3.53
C ILE A 67 -0.89 2.44 4.83
N LEU A 68 -1.37 3.67 4.74
CA LEU A 68 -1.71 4.50 5.91
C LEU A 68 -2.78 3.82 6.77
N GLU A 69 -3.84 3.32 6.15
CA GLU A 69 -4.91 2.60 6.84
C GLU A 69 -4.39 1.31 7.49
N LEU A 70 -3.52 0.57 6.82
CA LEU A 70 -2.86 -0.61 7.43
C LEU A 70 -1.98 -0.22 8.62
N MET A 71 -1.24 0.89 8.56
CA MET A 71 -0.45 1.40 9.70
C MET A 71 -1.33 1.79 10.89
N SER A 72 -2.52 2.35 10.64
CA SER A 72 -3.48 2.69 11.69
C SER A 72 -3.92 1.48 12.55
N THR A 73 -3.79 0.25 12.02
CA THR A 73 -4.09 -0.99 12.76
C THR A 73 -3.08 -1.30 13.87
N GLY A 74 -1.90 -0.66 13.85
CA GLY A 74 -0.80 -0.92 14.77
C GLY A 74 -0.02 -2.21 14.48
N HIS A 75 -0.30 -2.89 13.36
CA HIS A 75 0.42 -4.10 12.93
C HIS A 75 1.54 -3.84 11.92
N VAL A 76 1.63 -2.61 11.43
CA VAL A 76 2.58 -2.19 10.39
C VAL A 76 3.45 -1.07 10.94
N SER A 77 4.75 -1.33 11.02
CA SER A 77 5.79 -0.33 11.30
C SER A 77 6.42 0.21 10.02
N VAL A 78 7.16 1.32 10.14
CA VAL A 78 7.95 1.95 9.07
C VAL A 78 8.88 0.97 8.33
N ASP A 79 9.41 -0.04 9.01
CA ASP A 79 10.28 -1.04 8.37
C ASP A 79 9.59 -1.83 7.26
N HIS A 80 8.26 -2.03 7.34
CA HIS A 80 7.49 -2.71 6.30
C HIS A 80 7.26 -1.84 5.07
N VAL A 81 7.41 -0.52 5.19
CA VAL A 81 7.14 0.45 4.11
C VAL A 81 8.41 1.15 3.66
N ALA A 82 9.58 0.59 3.99
CA ALA A 82 10.88 1.19 3.70
C ALA A 82 11.13 1.45 2.21
N GLN A 83 10.48 0.70 1.32
CA GLN A 83 10.53 0.86 -0.14
C GLN A 83 9.97 2.20 -0.62
N LEU A 84 9.09 2.86 0.15
CA LEU A 84 8.58 4.19 -0.19
C LEU A 84 9.70 5.23 -0.32
N ARG A 85 10.86 4.99 0.32
CA ARG A 85 12.07 5.84 0.18
C ARG A 85 12.66 5.82 -1.22
N GLU A 86 12.31 4.85 -2.06
CA GLU A 86 12.77 4.76 -3.45
C GLU A 86 11.95 5.63 -4.41
N ILE A 87 10.77 6.12 -3.97
CA ILE A 87 9.92 6.99 -4.78
C ILE A 87 10.62 8.34 -4.99
N ARG A 88 10.68 8.78 -6.25
CA ARG A 88 11.24 10.08 -6.61
C ARG A 88 10.25 11.21 -6.32
N ILE A 89 10.26 11.66 -5.07
CA ILE A 89 9.42 12.75 -4.53
C ILE A 89 9.37 14.00 -5.44
N GLY A 90 10.45 14.34 -6.13
CA GLY A 90 10.52 15.52 -7.01
C GLY A 90 9.59 15.49 -8.24
N GLU A 91 9.08 14.32 -8.62
CA GLU A 91 8.18 14.13 -9.76
C GLU A 91 6.69 14.06 -9.33
N LEU A 92 6.41 14.09 -8.03
CA LEU A 92 5.07 13.95 -7.46
C LEU A 92 4.35 15.30 -7.28
N THR A 93 3.02 15.23 -7.20
CA THR A 93 2.19 16.36 -6.75
C THR A 93 2.51 16.72 -5.30
N SER A 94 2.06 17.88 -4.82
CA SER A 94 2.26 18.28 -3.41
C SER A 94 1.66 17.26 -2.44
N GLU A 95 0.47 16.79 -2.76
CA GLU A 95 -0.36 15.94 -1.90
C GLU A 95 0.30 14.57 -1.69
N LEU A 96 0.79 13.95 -2.76
CA LEU A 96 1.46 12.64 -2.67
C LEU A 96 2.79 12.71 -1.91
N ARG A 97 3.46 13.86 -1.94
CA ARG A 97 4.70 14.06 -1.16
C ARG A 97 4.42 14.14 0.33
N GLU A 98 3.38 14.86 0.72
CA GLU A 98 2.96 14.94 2.13
C GLU A 98 2.60 13.54 2.65
N TYR A 99 1.86 12.76 1.86
CA TYR A 99 1.50 11.38 2.20
C TYR A 99 2.72 10.49 2.48
N ILE A 100 3.76 10.55 1.63
CA ILE A 100 4.97 9.75 1.82
C ILE A 100 5.75 10.20 3.05
N ASN A 101 5.84 11.51 3.33
CA ASN A 101 6.52 11.99 4.51
C ASN A 101 5.80 11.54 5.78
N ASP A 102 4.47 11.67 5.83
CA ASP A 102 3.65 11.23 6.97
C ASP A 102 3.85 9.74 7.26
N LEU A 103 3.93 8.91 6.22
CA LEU A 103 4.15 7.46 6.33
C LEU A 103 5.57 7.07 6.79
N LEU A 104 6.58 7.90 6.50
CA LEU A 104 7.97 7.63 6.85
C LEU A 104 8.39 8.22 8.20
N GLU A 105 7.61 9.16 8.74
CA GLU A 105 7.81 9.81 10.04
C GLU A 105 6.98 9.21 11.18
N SER A 106 6.08 8.26 10.88
CA SER A 106 5.13 7.64 11.83
C SER A 106 5.67 6.51 12.71
#